data_AF-A0A4S8MKA9-F1
#
_entry.id   AF-A0A4S8MKA9-F1
#
_cell.length_a   1.000
_cell.length_b   1.000
_cell.length_c   1.000
_cell.angle_alpha   90.00
_cell.angle_beta   90.00
_cell.angle_gamma   90.00
#
_symmetry.space_group_name_H-M   'P 1'
#
loop_
_entity.id
_entity.type
_entity.pdbx_description
1 polymer ?
#
loop_
_entity_poly.entity_id
_entity_poly.type
_entity_poly.pdbx_seq_one_letter_code
_entity_poly.pdbx_strand_id
1 'polypeptide(L)'
;MLGCGITNEEDRAMLVEFAQVKDIQRAFSFVMAKLTAVERRLINVEPSPETYQIPDGLKGHIETTTLQIFFSPTLGAYLKDQWPNKKVVAVLKKNPQWGLTPAVSGDKLKMKIINKKISSRFIHHRNDAKDIISTSLGKFDEATSKFDNSGTGIIDLSEQLIRTVGGRSFDLRVTVPLCARIAFIRSVYRTAFKAAGNVKPPDFWGKLDEELQKVCNEKEGNADRISRQSHEQSPRKRPKPIWATSC
;
A
#
# COMPACT_ATOMS: atom_id res chain seq x y z
N MET A 1 4.51 4.85 40.53
CA MET A 1 3.79 6.08 40.12
C MET A 1 3.94 7.10 41.23
N LEU A 2 4.84 8.06 41.07
CA LEU A 2 4.97 9.21 41.98
C LEU A 2 4.63 10.44 41.15
N GLY A 3 3.38 10.89 41.25
CA GLY A 3 2.94 12.14 40.65
C GLY A 3 3.49 13.31 41.45
N CYS A 4 4.53 13.96 40.93
CA CYS A 4 5.02 15.23 41.44
C CYS A 4 4.79 16.30 40.37
N GLY A 5 3.50 16.54 40.11
CA GLY A 5 3.03 17.70 39.36
C GLY A 5 2.93 18.89 40.33
N ILE A 6 3.62 19.98 39.99
CA ILE A 6 3.46 21.28 40.66
C ILE A 6 2.12 21.83 40.17
N THR A 7 1.03 21.33 40.74
CA THR A 7 -0.33 21.84 40.53
C THR A 7 -1.08 21.94 41.85
N ASN A 8 -0.47 21.57 42.97
CA ASN A 8 -1.10 21.67 44.27
C ASN A 8 -1.03 23.11 44.78
N GLU A 9 -2.17 23.59 45.24
CA GLU A 9 -2.35 24.86 45.94
C GLU A 9 -1.38 25.00 47.14
N GLU A 10 -0.94 23.86 47.70
CA GLU A 10 0.12 23.74 48.71
C GLU A 10 1.50 24.23 48.24
N ASP A 11 1.90 23.96 46.99
CA ASP A 11 3.18 24.47 46.45
C ASP A 11 3.15 25.99 46.32
N ARG A 12 1.97 26.55 46.03
CA ARG A 12 1.75 27.99 45.92
C ARG A 12 1.73 28.66 47.30
N ALA A 13 1.13 28.02 48.30
CA ALA A 13 1.16 28.46 49.69
C ALA A 13 2.59 28.44 50.27
N MET A 14 3.35 27.37 50.01
CA MET A 14 4.76 27.29 50.41
C MET A 14 5.61 28.40 49.77
N LEU A 15 5.35 28.77 48.51
CA LEU A 15 6.04 29.89 47.86
C LEU A 15 5.72 31.25 48.49
N VAL A 16 4.46 31.46 48.92
CA VAL A 16 4.04 32.72 49.57
C VAL A 16 4.61 32.83 50.99
N GLU A 17 4.60 31.75 51.76
CA GLU A 17 5.23 31.69 53.10
C GLU A 17 6.75 31.88 53.02
N PHE A 18 7.37 31.27 52.02
CA PHE A 18 8.81 31.36 51.79
C PHE A 18 9.26 32.74 51.29
N ALA A 19 8.45 33.43 50.49
CA ALA A 19 8.71 34.81 50.05
C ALA A 19 8.69 35.82 51.21
N GLN A 20 8.12 35.47 52.36
CA GLN A 20 8.14 36.30 53.56
C GLN A 20 9.40 36.10 54.42
N VAL A 21 10.24 35.11 54.11
CA VAL A 21 11.50 34.86 54.83
C VAL A 21 12.56 35.87 54.37
N LYS A 22 12.91 36.83 55.24
CA LYS A 22 13.88 37.92 54.98
C LYS A 22 15.33 37.46 54.72
N ASP A 23 15.59 36.15 54.76
CA ASP A 23 16.93 35.58 54.70
C ASP A 23 17.28 35.16 53.26
N ILE A 24 18.08 36.01 52.61
CA ILE A 24 18.56 35.84 51.23
C ILE A 24 19.22 34.47 51.03
N GLN A 25 19.88 33.91 52.05
CA GLN A 25 20.55 32.61 51.94
C GLN A 25 19.57 31.45 51.77
N ARG A 26 18.40 31.53 52.43
CA ARG A 26 17.35 30.51 52.27
C ARG A 26 16.76 30.58 50.87
N ALA A 27 16.44 31.78 50.40
CA ALA A 27 15.92 31.99 49.04
C ALA A 27 16.86 31.41 47.97
N PHE A 28 18.17 31.67 48.10
CA PHE A 28 19.18 31.12 47.20
C PHE A 28 19.22 29.59 47.24
N SER A 29 19.17 28.99 48.43
CA SER A 29 19.22 27.53 48.62
C SER A 29 18.01 26.83 47.96
N PHE A 30 16.82 27.43 48.04
CA PHE A 30 15.61 26.90 47.41
C PHE A 30 15.67 26.99 45.88
N VAL A 31 16.11 28.14 45.34
CA VAL A 31 16.29 28.29 43.89
C VAL A 31 17.30 27.29 43.38
N MET A 32 18.43 27.10 44.06
CA MET A 32 19.44 26.10 43.71
C MET A 32 18.88 24.68 43.79
N ALA A 33 18.08 24.36 44.81
CA ALA A 33 17.43 23.04 44.92
C ALA A 33 16.44 22.78 43.77
N LYS A 34 15.64 23.78 43.39
CA LYS A 34 14.72 23.68 42.24
C LYS A 34 15.47 23.59 40.92
N LEU A 35 16.53 24.37 40.72
CA LEU A 35 17.37 24.30 39.54
C LEU A 35 18.01 22.92 39.43
N THR A 36 18.59 22.40 40.50
CA THR A 36 19.14 21.04 40.57
C THR A 36 18.08 19.97 40.28
N ALA A 37 16.85 20.15 40.79
CA ALA A 37 15.75 19.23 40.50
C ALA A 37 15.33 19.27 39.02
N VAL A 38 15.36 20.44 38.38
CA VAL A 38 15.12 20.60 36.94
C VAL A 38 16.25 19.98 36.12
N GLU A 39 17.51 20.23 36.47
CA GLU A 39 18.68 19.61 35.82
C GLU A 39 18.64 18.10 35.92
N ARG A 40 18.35 17.54 37.10
CA ARG A 40 18.18 16.08 37.28
C ARG A 40 17.04 15.53 36.43
N ARG A 41 15.94 16.28 36.29
CA ARG A 41 14.85 15.91 35.38
C ARG A 41 15.32 15.95 33.93
N LEU A 42 16.06 16.98 33.52
CA LEU A 42 16.58 17.13 32.16
C LEU A 42 17.56 16.02 31.79
N ILE A 43 18.45 15.62 32.71
CA ILE A 43 19.40 14.51 32.54
C ILE A 43 18.66 13.18 32.36
N ASN A 44 17.50 13.02 33.01
CA ASN A 44 16.66 11.83 32.91
C ASN A 44 15.59 11.91 31.80
N VAL A 45 15.48 13.04 31.09
CA VAL A 45 14.73 13.09 29.84
C VAL A 45 15.63 12.39 28.81
N GLU A 46 15.48 11.08 28.71
CA GLU A 46 15.97 10.37 27.54
C GLU A 46 15.42 11.10 26.31
N PRO A 47 16.28 11.54 25.37
CA PRO A 47 15.79 12.12 24.14
C PRO A 47 14.79 11.12 23.55
N SER A 48 13.57 11.58 23.27
CA SER A 48 12.53 10.74 22.67
C SER A 48 13.20 9.95 21.54
N PRO A 49 13.13 8.59 21.55
CA PRO A 49 13.88 7.78 20.62
C PRO A 49 13.56 8.30 19.23
N GLU A 50 14.57 8.90 18.57
CA GLU A 50 14.35 9.64 17.35
C GLU A 50 13.58 8.73 16.40
N THR A 51 12.36 9.16 16.03
CA THR A 51 11.51 8.37 15.15
C THR A 51 12.29 8.15 13.87
N TYR A 52 12.72 6.91 13.64
CA TYR A 52 13.57 6.57 12.51
C TYR A 52 12.97 7.12 11.22
N GLN A 53 13.69 8.06 10.60
CA GLN A 53 13.33 8.63 9.32
C GLN A 53 13.91 7.76 8.22
N ILE A 54 13.03 7.27 7.34
CA ILE A 54 13.47 6.53 6.15
C ILE A 54 14.25 7.51 5.26
N PRO A 55 15.50 7.21 4.86
CA PRO A 55 16.24 8.03 3.92
C PRO A 55 15.47 8.23 2.61
N ASP A 56 15.53 9.42 2.00
CA ASP A 56 14.72 9.74 0.82
C ASP A 56 15.09 8.87 -0.41
N GLY A 57 16.36 8.51 -0.55
CA GLY A 57 16.79 7.52 -1.56
C GLY A 57 16.07 6.17 -1.39
N LEU A 58 15.99 5.66 -0.17
CA LEU A 58 15.27 4.42 0.13
C LEU A 58 13.77 4.57 -0.13
N LYS A 59 13.17 5.73 0.19
CA LYS A 59 11.76 6.00 -0.14
C LYS A 59 11.50 5.92 -1.65
N GLY A 60 12.36 6.53 -2.47
CA GLY A 60 12.23 6.48 -3.94
C GLY A 60 12.37 5.07 -4.50
N HIS A 61 13.27 4.26 -3.94
CA HIS A 61 13.40 2.85 -4.34
C HIS A 61 12.22 1.99 -3.87
N ILE A 62 11.68 2.23 -2.67
CA ILE A 62 10.43 1.60 -2.21
C ILE A 62 9.31 1.90 -3.21
N GLU A 63 9.17 3.16 -3.62
CA GLU A 63 8.15 3.59 -4.57
C GLU A 63 8.22 2.80 -5.88
N THR A 64 9.38 2.88 -6.54
CA THR A 64 9.64 2.23 -7.83
C THR A 64 9.47 0.72 -7.74
N THR A 65 10.00 0.09 -6.69
CA THR A 65 9.92 -1.37 -6.51
C THR A 65 8.49 -1.84 -6.24
N THR A 66 7.70 -1.06 -5.47
CA THR A 66 6.28 -1.41 -5.24
C THR A 66 5.47 -1.35 -6.54
N LEU A 67 5.73 -0.37 -7.41
CA LEU A 67 5.09 -0.26 -8.72
C LEU A 67 5.47 -1.42 -9.65
N GLN A 68 6.76 -1.75 -9.74
CA GLN A 68 7.23 -2.89 -10.54
C GLN A 68 6.57 -4.21 -10.10
N ILE A 69 6.47 -4.44 -8.79
CA ILE A 69 5.83 -5.64 -8.25
C ILE A 69 4.32 -5.61 -8.45
N PHE A 70 3.68 -4.45 -8.27
CA PHE A 70 2.24 -4.29 -8.47
C PHE A 70 1.79 -4.59 -9.90
N PHE A 71 2.56 -4.12 -10.88
CA PHE A 71 2.33 -4.37 -12.31
C PHE A 71 2.93 -5.68 -12.82
N SER A 72 3.57 -6.48 -11.97
CA SER A 72 4.15 -7.75 -12.38
C SER A 72 3.04 -8.73 -12.83
N PRO A 73 3.05 -9.21 -14.09
CA PRO A 73 2.04 -10.17 -14.57
C PRO A 73 2.07 -11.50 -13.80
N THR A 74 3.21 -11.82 -13.19
CA THR A 74 3.46 -13.05 -12.41
C THR A 74 3.07 -12.93 -10.93
N LEU A 75 2.39 -11.86 -10.53
CA LEU A 75 1.97 -11.69 -9.14
C LEU A 75 0.80 -12.65 -8.81
N GLY A 76 1.01 -13.59 -7.89
CA GLY A 76 0.00 -14.57 -7.51
C GLY A 76 -1.14 -14.01 -6.65
N ALA A 77 -0.88 -12.96 -5.86
CA ALA A 77 -1.83 -12.35 -4.96
C ALA A 77 -1.44 -10.90 -4.63
N TYR A 78 -2.42 -10.05 -4.38
CA TYR A 78 -2.27 -8.63 -4.03
C TYR A 78 -2.40 -8.37 -2.52
N LEU A 79 -3.12 -9.21 -1.77
CA LEU A 79 -3.32 -9.06 -0.33
C LEU A 79 -2.79 -10.25 0.46
N LYS A 80 -3.01 -11.47 -0.03
CA LYS A 80 -2.73 -12.71 0.71
C LYS A 80 -1.27 -12.79 1.21
N ASP A 81 -1.12 -13.14 2.49
CA ASP A 81 0.16 -13.36 3.19
C ASP A 81 1.19 -12.23 3.11
N GLN A 82 0.75 -11.00 2.80
CA GLN A 82 1.62 -9.86 2.50
C GLN A 82 2.69 -10.22 1.45
N TRP A 83 2.34 -11.10 0.50
CA TRP A 83 3.28 -11.59 -0.51
C TRP A 83 3.96 -10.47 -1.32
N PRO A 84 3.25 -9.41 -1.75
CA PRO A 84 3.90 -8.27 -2.41
C PRO A 84 4.95 -7.59 -1.54
N ASN A 85 4.67 -7.41 -0.23
CA ASN A 85 5.61 -6.80 0.70
C ASN A 85 6.88 -7.65 0.83
N LYS A 86 6.73 -8.98 0.94
CA LYS A 86 7.85 -9.91 1.01
C LYS A 86 8.74 -9.80 -0.23
N LYS A 87 8.14 -9.69 -1.43
CA LYS A 87 8.89 -9.47 -2.68
C LYS A 87 9.63 -8.13 -2.67
N VAL A 88 9.00 -7.03 -2.23
CA VAL A 88 9.67 -5.72 -2.14
C VAL A 88 10.87 -5.81 -1.20
N VAL A 89 10.68 -6.33 0.01
CA VAL A 89 11.76 -6.47 1.00
C VAL A 89 12.89 -7.36 0.46
N ALA A 90 12.57 -8.44 -0.27
CA ALA A 90 13.58 -9.29 -0.87
C ALA A 90 14.42 -8.54 -1.93
N VAL A 91 13.79 -7.70 -2.77
CA VAL A 91 14.50 -6.85 -3.75
C VAL A 91 15.36 -5.80 -3.04
N LEU A 92 14.84 -5.14 -2.00
CA LEU A 92 15.60 -4.14 -1.24
C LEU A 92 16.80 -4.76 -0.51
N LYS A 93 16.65 -5.96 0.06
CA LYS A 93 17.75 -6.68 0.73
C LYS A 93 18.87 -7.10 -0.23
N LYS A 94 18.53 -7.38 -1.49
CA LYS A 94 19.51 -7.65 -2.55
C LYS A 94 20.28 -6.40 -2.98
N ASN A 95 19.83 -5.20 -2.60
CA ASN A 95 20.44 -3.93 -2.98
C ASN A 95 20.72 -3.04 -1.75
N PRO A 96 21.67 -3.41 -0.86
CA PRO A 96 21.96 -2.65 0.36
C PRO A 96 22.37 -1.19 0.12
N GLN A 97 22.95 -0.89 -1.05
CA GLN A 97 23.35 0.46 -1.47
C GLN A 97 22.18 1.44 -1.57
N TRP A 98 20.93 0.96 -1.59
CA TRP A 98 19.73 1.80 -1.57
C TRP A 98 19.34 2.27 -0.16
N GLY A 99 20.11 1.91 0.87
CA GLY A 99 19.91 2.33 2.26
C GLY A 99 19.32 1.27 3.18
N LEU A 100 18.93 0.09 2.66
CA LEU A 100 18.55 -1.06 3.49
C LEU A 100 19.77 -1.90 3.86
N THR A 101 20.64 -1.33 4.69
CA THR A 101 21.85 -2.02 5.15
C THR A 101 21.51 -3.19 6.11
N PRO A 102 22.40 -4.17 6.31
CA PRO A 102 22.19 -5.24 7.28
C PRO A 102 21.88 -4.74 8.69
N ALA A 103 22.48 -3.62 9.10
CA ALA A 103 22.20 -2.97 10.39
C ALA A 103 20.75 -2.47 10.48
N VAL A 104 20.23 -1.85 9.42
CA VAL A 104 18.81 -1.42 9.36
C VAL A 104 17.88 -2.62 9.30
N SER A 105 18.25 -3.66 8.54
CA SER A 105 17.44 -4.88 8.42
C SER A 105 17.40 -5.71 9.72
N GLY A 106 18.42 -5.61 10.57
CA GLY A 106 18.46 -6.27 11.89
C GLY A 106 17.59 -5.58 12.94
N ASP A 107 17.28 -4.30 12.74
CA ASP A 107 16.46 -3.50 13.65
C ASP A 107 14.96 -3.69 13.37
N LYS A 108 14.27 -4.33 14.32
CA LYS A 108 12.83 -4.64 14.21
C LYS A 108 11.96 -3.38 14.11
N LEU A 109 12.31 -2.29 14.81
CA LEU A 109 11.53 -1.06 14.80
C LEU A 109 11.66 -0.34 13.46
N LYS A 110 12.87 -0.23 12.93
CA LYS A 110 13.13 0.35 11.60
C LYS A 110 12.43 -0.44 10.50
N MET A 111 12.53 -1.78 10.54
CA MET A 111 11.84 -2.65 9.59
C MET A 111 10.31 -2.54 9.70
N LYS A 112 9.75 -2.33 10.89
CA LYS A 112 8.30 -2.08 11.06
C LYS A 112 7.87 -0.79 10.34
N ILE A 113 8.66 0.28 10.46
CA ILE A 113 8.41 1.56 9.78
C ILE A 113 8.48 1.39 8.26
N ILE A 114 9.52 0.70 7.76
CA ILE A 114 9.70 0.41 6.33
C ILE A 114 8.53 -0.44 5.79
N ASN A 115 8.17 -1.53 6.48
CA ASN A 115 7.06 -2.39 6.08
C ASN A 115 5.71 -1.64 6.09
N LYS A 116 5.51 -0.71 7.04
CA LYS A 116 4.33 0.16 7.06
C LYS A 116 4.29 1.07 5.83
N LYS A 117 5.43 1.65 5.43
CA LYS A 117 5.53 2.47 4.21
C LYS A 117 5.25 1.64 2.95
N ILE A 118 5.82 0.44 2.83
CA ILE A 118 5.57 -0.48 1.70
C ILE A 118 4.07 -0.83 1.62
N SER A 119 3.48 -1.22 2.75
CA SER A 119 2.05 -1.57 2.82
C SER A 119 1.16 -0.40 2.41
N SER A 120 1.47 0.81 2.90
CA SER A 120 0.76 2.03 2.54
C SER A 120 0.81 2.28 1.03
N ARG A 121 1.98 2.12 0.37
CA ARG A 121 2.06 2.26 -1.10
C ARG A 121 1.21 1.26 -1.85
N PHE A 122 1.23 -0.02 -1.47
CA PHE A 122 0.32 -1.00 -2.11
C PHE A 122 -1.16 -0.69 -1.88
N ILE A 123 -1.54 -0.13 -0.73
CA ILE A 123 -2.92 0.33 -0.49
C ILE A 123 -3.28 1.45 -1.47
N HIS A 124 -2.40 2.45 -1.65
CA HIS A 124 -2.63 3.53 -2.60
C HIS A 124 -2.73 3.02 -4.04
N HIS A 125 -1.75 2.21 -4.50
CA HIS A 125 -1.76 1.63 -5.85
C HIS A 125 -3.04 0.85 -6.14
N ARG A 126 -3.52 0.07 -5.17
CA ARG A 126 -4.77 -0.68 -5.26
C ARG A 126 -6.01 0.22 -5.32
N ASN A 127 -6.05 1.31 -4.56
CA ASN A 127 -7.18 2.23 -4.58
C ASN A 127 -7.24 2.96 -5.93
N ASP A 128 -6.11 3.51 -6.36
CA ASP A 128 -5.99 4.25 -7.63
C ASP A 128 -6.32 3.34 -8.83
N ALA A 129 -5.78 2.12 -8.84
CA ALA A 129 -6.10 1.15 -9.87
C ALA A 129 -7.58 0.77 -9.88
N LYS A 130 -8.20 0.60 -8.70
CA LYS A 130 -9.63 0.27 -8.59
C LYS A 130 -10.49 1.38 -9.19
N ASP A 131 -10.12 2.64 -8.97
CA ASP A 131 -10.85 3.80 -9.52
C ASP A 131 -10.73 3.86 -11.05
N ILE A 132 -9.52 3.72 -11.58
CA ILE A 132 -9.29 3.72 -13.03
C ILE A 132 -10.02 2.56 -13.73
N ILE A 133 -9.96 1.35 -13.15
CA ILE A 133 -10.68 0.19 -13.68
C ILE A 133 -12.19 0.43 -13.66
N SER A 134 -12.72 1.02 -12.59
CA SER A 134 -14.14 1.35 -12.48
C SER A 134 -14.57 2.33 -13.57
N THR A 135 -13.80 3.40 -13.79
CA THR A 135 -14.07 4.39 -14.85
C THR A 135 -13.95 3.77 -16.24
N SER A 136 -13.02 2.83 -16.45
CA SER A 136 -12.81 2.17 -17.75
C SER A 136 -13.99 1.33 -18.23
N LEU A 137 -14.93 0.99 -17.34
CA LEU A 137 -16.11 0.22 -17.70
C LEU A 137 -17.17 1.06 -18.42
N GLY A 138 -17.11 2.39 -18.36
CA GLY A 138 -18.13 3.27 -18.91
C GLY A 138 -19.31 3.49 -17.98
N LYS A 139 -20.40 4.06 -18.50
CA LYS A 139 -21.65 4.28 -17.75
C LYS A 139 -22.45 2.99 -17.69
N PHE A 140 -22.92 2.65 -16.49
CA PHE A 140 -23.83 1.52 -16.31
C PHE A 140 -25.27 1.98 -16.60
N ASP A 141 -25.94 1.28 -17.50
CA ASP A 141 -27.37 1.45 -17.78
C ASP A 141 -28.17 0.40 -17.01
N GLU A 142 -28.98 0.86 -16.06
CA GLU A 142 -29.82 0.00 -15.21
C GLU A 142 -30.91 -0.71 -16.03
N ALA A 143 -31.48 -0.06 -17.05
CA ALA A 143 -32.57 -0.61 -17.84
C ALA A 143 -32.13 -1.84 -18.64
N THR A 144 -30.90 -1.81 -19.17
CA THR A 144 -30.32 -2.92 -19.93
C THR A 144 -29.40 -3.81 -19.11
N SER A 145 -29.10 -3.43 -17.86
CA SER A 145 -28.13 -4.09 -16.97
C SER A 145 -26.76 -4.30 -17.63
N LYS A 146 -26.35 -3.33 -18.46
CA LYS A 146 -25.12 -3.37 -19.26
C LYS A 146 -24.37 -2.06 -19.13
N PHE A 147 -23.06 -2.16 -19.30
CA PHE A 147 -22.24 -0.96 -19.53
C PHE A 147 -22.43 -0.50 -20.97
N ASP A 148 -22.39 0.81 -21.18
CA ASP A 148 -22.30 1.37 -22.50
C ASP A 148 -21.01 0.90 -23.20
N ASN A 149 -21.04 0.83 -24.53
CA ASN A 149 -19.88 0.41 -25.31
C ASN A 149 -18.77 1.50 -25.36
N SER A 150 -18.84 2.53 -24.50
CA SER A 150 -17.86 3.62 -24.42
C SER A 150 -16.62 3.27 -23.58
N GLY A 151 -16.56 2.05 -23.04
CA GLY A 151 -15.46 1.59 -22.21
C GLY A 151 -14.09 1.65 -22.91
N THR A 152 -13.05 1.92 -22.12
CA THR A 152 -11.67 2.08 -22.58
C THR A 152 -11.11 0.76 -23.15
N GLY A 153 -10.35 0.84 -24.25
CA GLY A 153 -9.59 -0.29 -24.78
C GLY A 153 -8.59 -0.85 -23.75
N ILE A 154 -8.22 -2.13 -23.84
CA ILE A 154 -7.34 -2.73 -22.82
C ILE A 154 -5.91 -2.17 -22.85
N ILE A 155 -5.41 -1.81 -24.03
CA ILE A 155 -4.09 -1.20 -24.21
C ILE A 155 -4.11 0.20 -23.58
N ASP A 156 -5.08 1.03 -23.94
CA ASP A 156 -5.24 2.39 -23.39
C ASP A 156 -5.44 2.37 -21.87
N LEU A 157 -6.23 1.41 -21.36
CA LEU A 157 -6.38 1.21 -19.92
C LEU A 157 -5.06 0.84 -19.24
N SER A 158 -4.24 0.02 -19.90
CA SER A 158 -2.93 -0.36 -19.37
C SER A 158 -2.00 0.84 -19.29
N GLU A 159 -1.95 1.67 -20.33
CA GLU A 159 -1.19 2.92 -20.34
C GLU A 159 -1.69 3.90 -19.28
N GLN A 160 -3.01 4.05 -19.16
CA GLN A 160 -3.63 4.93 -18.17
C GLN A 160 -3.32 4.48 -16.73
N LEU A 161 -3.37 3.17 -16.47
CA LEU A 161 -2.99 2.61 -15.17
C LEU A 161 -1.52 2.91 -14.84
N ILE A 162 -0.61 2.68 -15.78
CA ILE A 162 0.82 2.96 -15.59
C ILE A 162 1.04 4.45 -15.29
N ARG A 163 0.44 5.35 -16.08
CA ARG A 163 0.61 6.80 -15.91
C ARG A 163 0.03 7.32 -14.60
N THR A 164 -1.17 6.88 -14.22
CA THR A 164 -1.85 7.41 -13.04
C THR A 164 -1.30 6.81 -11.75
N VAL A 165 -1.09 5.48 -11.70
CA VAL A 165 -0.59 4.80 -10.50
C VAL A 165 0.93 5.01 -10.35
N GLY A 166 1.67 4.93 -11.46
CA GLY A 166 3.13 5.09 -11.47
C GLY A 166 3.62 6.52 -11.41
N GLY A 167 2.80 7.48 -11.83
CA GLY A 167 3.19 8.88 -11.96
C GLY A 167 4.19 9.13 -13.09
N ARG A 168 4.71 10.36 -13.16
CA ARG A 168 5.57 10.82 -14.28
C ARG A 168 6.95 10.15 -14.34
N SER A 169 7.44 9.64 -13.21
CA SER A 169 8.80 9.10 -13.09
C SER A 169 8.88 7.60 -13.31
N PHE A 170 7.74 6.92 -13.55
CA PHE A 170 7.70 5.48 -13.73
C PHE A 170 7.45 5.14 -15.19
N ASP A 171 8.49 4.59 -15.83
CA ASP A 171 8.41 4.09 -17.19
C ASP A 171 8.28 2.56 -17.18
N LEU A 172 7.14 2.06 -17.65
CA LEU A 172 6.88 0.64 -17.82
C LEU A 172 6.26 0.43 -19.21
N ARG A 173 6.96 -0.35 -20.03
CA ARG A 173 6.45 -0.71 -21.36
C ARG A 173 5.22 -1.60 -21.22
N VAL A 174 4.15 -1.26 -21.94
CA VAL A 174 2.98 -2.11 -22.07
C VAL A 174 3.36 -3.38 -22.85
N THR A 175 3.12 -4.54 -22.24
CA THR A 175 3.39 -5.85 -22.82
C THR A 175 2.11 -6.68 -22.86
N VAL A 176 2.07 -7.69 -23.73
CA VAL A 176 0.91 -8.60 -23.85
C VAL A 176 0.56 -9.26 -22.51
N PRO A 177 1.50 -9.79 -21.71
CA PRO A 177 1.19 -10.35 -20.40
C PRO A 177 0.58 -9.32 -19.43
N LEU A 178 1.03 -8.06 -19.47
CA LEU A 178 0.46 -6.99 -18.65
C LEU A 178 -0.99 -6.69 -19.07
N CYS A 179 -1.26 -6.56 -20.37
CA CYS A 179 -2.63 -6.36 -20.87
C CYS A 179 -3.55 -7.52 -20.50
N ALA A 180 -3.08 -8.78 -20.64
CA ALA A 180 -3.83 -9.95 -20.23
C ALA A 180 -4.17 -9.92 -18.73
N ARG A 181 -3.19 -9.54 -17.90
CA ARG A 181 -3.40 -9.36 -16.46
C ARG A 181 -4.44 -8.29 -16.16
N ILE A 182 -4.34 -7.12 -16.77
CA ILE A 182 -5.28 -6.02 -16.55
C ILE A 182 -6.69 -6.39 -17.06
N ALA A 183 -6.78 -7.13 -18.17
CA ALA A 183 -8.05 -7.62 -18.71
C ALA A 183 -8.74 -8.55 -17.71
N PHE A 184 -7.98 -9.46 -17.11
CA PHE A 184 -8.45 -10.35 -16.06
C PHE A 184 -8.91 -9.59 -14.82
N ILE A 185 -8.12 -8.63 -14.34
CA ILE A 185 -8.51 -7.78 -13.19
C ILE A 185 -9.83 -7.05 -13.49
N ARG A 186 -9.96 -6.48 -14.69
CA ARG A 186 -11.18 -5.78 -15.13
C ARG A 186 -12.39 -6.72 -15.23
N SER A 187 -12.21 -7.96 -15.71
CA SER A 187 -13.31 -8.92 -15.78
C SER A 187 -13.79 -9.33 -14.38
N VAL A 188 -12.85 -9.58 -13.45
CA VAL A 188 -13.20 -9.88 -12.05
C VAL A 188 -13.92 -8.69 -11.40
N TYR A 189 -13.44 -7.46 -11.65
CA TYR A 189 -14.10 -6.25 -11.13
C TYR A 189 -15.53 -6.13 -11.64
N ARG A 190 -15.76 -6.36 -12.94
CA ARG A 190 -17.10 -6.34 -13.55
C ARG A 190 -18.04 -7.35 -12.89
N THR A 191 -17.56 -8.57 -12.63
CA THR A 191 -18.34 -9.60 -11.93
C THR A 191 -18.66 -9.18 -10.49
N ALA A 192 -17.66 -8.68 -9.76
CA ALA A 192 -17.82 -8.21 -8.39
C ALA A 192 -18.78 -7.00 -8.28
N PHE A 193 -18.74 -6.09 -9.25
CA PHE A 193 -19.62 -4.93 -9.35
C PHE A 193 -21.10 -5.34 -9.50
N LYS A 194 -21.37 -6.29 -10.41
CA LYS A 194 -22.74 -6.86 -10.56
C LYS A 194 -23.21 -7.54 -9.29
N ALA A 195 -22.37 -8.38 -8.69
CA ALA A 195 -22.69 -9.07 -7.44
C ALA A 195 -22.92 -8.12 -6.26
N ALA A 196 -22.36 -6.91 -6.31
CA ALA A 196 -22.57 -5.87 -5.31
C ALA A 196 -23.83 -5.03 -5.54
N GLY A 197 -24.66 -5.32 -6.56
CA GLY A 197 -25.83 -4.50 -6.88
C GLY A 197 -25.47 -3.22 -7.65
N ASN A 198 -24.51 -3.31 -8.56
CA ASN A 198 -24.05 -2.21 -9.41
C ASN A 198 -23.43 -1.02 -8.64
N VAL A 199 -22.78 -1.32 -7.50
CA VAL A 199 -21.97 -0.36 -6.75
C VAL A 199 -20.53 -0.85 -6.61
N LYS A 200 -19.62 0.06 -6.23
CA LYS A 200 -18.20 -0.21 -6.07
C LYS A 200 -17.99 -1.34 -5.04
N PRO A 201 -17.40 -2.50 -5.43
CA PRO A 201 -17.25 -3.62 -4.53
C PRO A 201 -16.26 -3.29 -3.39
N PRO A 202 -16.64 -3.51 -2.11
CA PRO A 202 -15.79 -3.19 -0.96
C PRO A 202 -14.55 -4.10 -0.91
N ASP A 203 -14.76 -5.43 -1.00
CA ASP A 203 -13.70 -6.43 -0.96
C ASP A 203 -13.32 -6.94 -2.36
N PHE A 204 -13.00 -6.01 -3.26
CA PHE A 204 -12.60 -6.35 -4.62
C PHE A 204 -11.29 -7.16 -4.67
N TRP A 205 -10.28 -6.69 -3.94
CA TRP A 205 -8.94 -7.27 -4.00
C TRP A 205 -8.86 -8.65 -3.36
N GLY A 206 -9.69 -8.94 -2.33
CA GLY A 206 -9.83 -10.29 -1.77
C GLY A 206 -10.40 -11.26 -2.81
N LYS A 207 -11.52 -10.90 -3.45
CA LYS A 207 -12.11 -11.69 -4.54
C LYS A 207 -11.15 -11.90 -5.72
N LEU A 208 -10.35 -10.89 -6.06
CA LEU A 208 -9.33 -11.02 -7.11
C LEU A 208 -8.28 -12.06 -6.73
N ASP A 209 -7.80 -12.07 -5.48
CA ASP A 209 -6.84 -13.07 -5.01
C ASP A 209 -7.42 -14.50 -5.03
N GLU A 210 -8.71 -14.65 -4.69
CA GLU A 210 -9.42 -15.94 -4.80
C GLU A 210 -9.48 -16.43 -6.25
N GLU A 211 -9.87 -15.57 -7.20
CA GLU A 211 -9.93 -15.92 -8.63
C GLU A 211 -8.54 -16.23 -9.20
N LEU A 212 -7.50 -15.50 -8.77
CA LEU A 212 -6.12 -15.81 -9.14
C LEU A 212 -5.68 -17.18 -8.61
N GLN A 213 -6.04 -17.50 -7.37
CA GLN A 213 -5.73 -18.81 -6.79
C GLN A 213 -6.43 -19.93 -7.57
N LYS A 214 -7.70 -19.74 -7.98
CA LYS A 214 -8.44 -20.70 -8.82
C LYS A 214 -7.72 -20.93 -10.15
N VAL A 215 -7.37 -19.86 -10.88
CA VAL A 215 -6.63 -19.97 -12.15
C VAL A 215 -5.28 -20.66 -11.96
N CYS A 216 -4.55 -20.37 -10.89
CA CYS A 216 -3.28 -21.04 -10.59
C CYS A 216 -3.47 -22.54 -10.31
N ASN A 217 -4.50 -22.91 -9.53
CA ASN A 217 -4.79 -24.30 -9.19
C ASN A 217 -5.24 -25.11 -10.42
N GLU A 218 -6.12 -24.55 -11.25
CA GLU A 218 -6.61 -25.18 -12.50
C GLU A 218 -5.48 -25.46 -13.50
N LYS A 219 -4.39 -24.72 -13.44
CA LYS A 219 -3.25 -24.86 -14.35
C LYS A 219 -2.08 -25.59 -13.73
N GLU A 220 -2.25 -26.17 -12.54
CA GLU A 220 -1.19 -26.91 -11.81
C GLU A 220 0.09 -26.05 -11.62
N GLY A 221 -0.05 -24.73 -11.55
CA GLY A 221 1.09 -23.81 -11.48
C GLY A 221 1.95 -23.72 -12.75
N ASN A 222 1.54 -24.29 -13.89
CA ASN A 222 2.30 -24.23 -15.14
C ASN A 222 2.14 -22.87 -15.83
N ALA A 223 3.21 -22.06 -15.82
CA ALA A 223 3.24 -20.72 -16.37
C ALA A 223 2.86 -20.64 -17.87
N ASP A 224 3.19 -21.67 -18.66
CA ASP A 224 2.92 -21.70 -20.10
C ASP A 224 1.43 -21.92 -20.42
N ARG A 225 0.69 -22.58 -19.52
CA ARG A 225 -0.75 -22.81 -19.70
C ARG A 225 -1.58 -21.59 -19.30
N ILE A 226 -1.09 -20.77 -18.38
CA ILE A 226 -1.76 -19.55 -17.90
C ILE A 226 -1.78 -18.46 -18.99
N SER A 227 -0.72 -18.36 -19.80
CA SER A 227 -0.60 -17.31 -20.84
C SER A 227 -1.47 -17.54 -22.09
N ARG A 228 -1.89 -18.79 -22.37
CA ARG A 228 -2.63 -19.15 -23.61
C ARG A 228 -4.14 -18.86 -23.56
N GLN A 229 -4.74 -18.79 -22.37
CA GLN A 229 -6.21 -18.76 -22.24
C GLN A 229 -6.83 -17.38 -22.54
N SER A 230 -6.04 -16.30 -22.53
CA SER A 230 -6.50 -14.97 -22.96
C SER A 230 -7.00 -14.97 -24.42
N HIS A 231 -6.60 -15.98 -25.20
CA HIS A 231 -6.98 -16.13 -26.60
C HIS A 231 -8.27 -16.92 -26.82
N GLU A 232 -8.72 -17.70 -25.83
CA GLU A 232 -9.70 -18.79 -26.02
C GLU A 232 -11.09 -18.48 -25.43
N GLN A 233 -11.24 -17.42 -24.62
CA GLN A 233 -12.53 -16.99 -24.05
C GLN A 233 -13.34 -16.00 -24.91
N SER A 234 -12.96 -15.77 -26.18
CA SER A 234 -13.87 -15.12 -27.13
C SER A 234 -14.71 -16.21 -27.80
N PRO A 235 -16.04 -16.29 -27.57
CA PRO A 235 -16.91 -17.18 -28.32
C PRO A 235 -17.04 -16.61 -29.74
N ARG A 236 -16.02 -16.80 -30.57
CA ARG A 236 -16.18 -16.69 -32.02
C ARG A 236 -17.14 -17.80 -32.41
N LYS A 237 -18.42 -17.45 -32.58
CA LYS A 237 -19.35 -18.26 -33.36
C LYS A 237 -18.64 -18.58 -34.67
N ARG A 238 -18.18 -19.83 -34.82
CA ARG A 238 -17.63 -20.28 -36.10
C ARG A 238 -18.78 -20.11 -37.11
N PRO A 239 -18.58 -19.39 -38.23
CA PRO A 239 -19.56 -19.45 -39.30
C PRO A 239 -19.73 -20.92 -39.69
N LYS A 240 -20.98 -21.38 -39.74
CA LYS A 240 -21.28 -22.73 -40.21
C LYS A 240 -20.74 -22.86 -41.64
N PRO A 241 -20.00 -23.93 -41.97
CA PRO A 241 -19.60 -24.16 -43.35
C PRO A 241 -20.86 -24.40 -44.19
N ILE A 242 -21.12 -23.50 -45.14
CA ILE A 242 -22.17 -23.64 -46.16
C ILE A 242 -21.60 -24.51 -47.28
N TRP A 243 -21.40 -25.79 -47.04
CA TRP A 243 -21.13 -26.78 -48.09
C TRP A 243 -21.55 -28.15 -47.58
N ALA A 244 -22.77 -28.57 -47.91
CA ALA A 244 -23.19 -29.96 -48.18
C ALA A 244 -24.71 -30.08 -48.06
N THR A 245 -25.41 -29.97 -49.19
CA THR A 245 -26.52 -30.87 -49.55
C THR A 245 -26.86 -30.67 -51.03
N SER A 246 -26.25 -31.52 -51.86
CA SER A 246 -26.84 -31.98 -53.11
C SER A 246 -26.87 -33.51 -53.02
N CYS A 247 -28.05 -34.01 -52.70
CA CYS A 247 -28.69 -35.25 -53.17
C CYS A 247 -30.16 -35.10 -52.80
#